data_AF-A0AAV2R1N0-F1
#
_entry.id   AF-A0AAV2R1N0-F1
#
_cell.length_a   1.000
_cell.length_b   1.000
_cell.length_c   1.000
_cell.angle_alpha   90.00
_cell.angle_beta   90.00
_cell.angle_gamma   90.00
#
_symmetry.space_group_name_H-M   'P 1'
#
loop_
_entity.id
_entity.type
_entity.pdbx_description
1 polymer ?
#
loop_
_entity_poly.entity_id
_entity_poly.type
_entity_poly.pdbx_seq_one_letter_code
_entity_poly.pdbx_strand_id
1 'polypeptide(L)'
;MHLLKYDGMTLLTYRLLNGLEGIDYQRFFSLENGHYNLRKNHNLQLVKTGDHLNIRRNFFSRRIIDKWNNLTEYEVSAPNTHEFKKRYDKEEIERQKGINNNIYRR
;
A
#
# COMPACT_ATOMS: atom_id res chain seq x y z
N MET A 1 8.98 6.27 22.79
CA MET A 1 8.06 5.18 22.36
C MET A 1 7.45 5.60 21.02
N HIS A 2 8.15 5.41 19.90
CA HIS A 2 7.61 5.78 18.58
C HIS A 2 6.65 4.68 18.11
N LEU A 3 5.35 4.92 18.27
CA LEU A 3 4.29 4.06 17.76
C LEU A 3 4.16 4.23 16.25
N LEU A 4 4.92 3.47 15.48
CA LEU A 4 4.51 3.20 14.11
C LEU A 4 3.66 1.95 14.15
N LYS A 5 2.37 2.20 14.31
CA LYS A 5 1.34 1.23 14.07
C LYS A 5 1.15 1.21 12.56
N TYR A 6 1.69 0.21 11.88
CA TYR A 6 1.12 -0.23 10.61
C TYR A 6 -0.41 -0.17 10.72
N ASP A 7 -1.07 0.45 9.75
CA ASP A 7 -2.52 0.46 9.72
C ASP A 7 -2.99 -0.97 9.43
N GLY A 8 -3.94 -1.49 10.21
CA GLY A 8 -4.47 -2.84 10.06
C GLY A 8 -4.96 -3.11 8.64
N MET A 9 -5.43 -2.07 7.95
CA MET A 9 -5.83 -2.09 6.55
C MET A 9 -4.67 -2.43 5.58
N THR A 10 -3.47 -1.87 5.80
CA THR A 10 -2.29 -2.14 4.96
C THR A 10 -1.78 -3.55 5.18
N LEU A 11 -1.74 -4.00 6.44
CA LEU A 11 -1.36 -5.36 6.78
C LEU A 11 -2.32 -6.39 6.17
N LEU A 12 -3.62 -6.12 6.25
CA LEU A 12 -4.66 -6.97 5.65
C LEU A 12 -4.45 -7.08 4.14
N THR A 13 -4.13 -5.96 3.47
CA THR A 13 -3.87 -5.96 2.01
C THR A 13 -2.66 -6.82 1.66
N TYR A 14 -1.56 -6.71 2.43
CA TYR A 14 -0.40 -7.58 2.25
C TYR A 14 -0.78 -9.07 2.42
N ARG A 15 -1.52 -9.41 3.48
CA ARG A 15 -1.93 -10.79 3.73
C ARG A 15 -2.85 -11.33 2.64
N LEU A 16 -3.82 -10.54 2.17
CA LEU A 16 -4.71 -10.90 1.08
C LEU A 16 -3.95 -11.18 -0.22
N LEU A 17 -3.08 -10.26 -0.63
CA LEU A 17 -2.33 -10.37 -1.89
C LEU A 17 -1.30 -11.53 -1.87
N ASN A 18 -0.78 -11.90 -0.70
CA ASN A 18 0.10 -13.05 -0.53
C ASN A 18 -0.65 -14.37 -0.22
N GLY A 19 -1.98 -14.37 -0.28
CA GLY A 19 -2.79 -15.59 -0.06
C GLY A 19 -2.84 -16.10 1.38
N LEU A 20 -2.49 -15.25 2.37
CA LEU A 20 -2.40 -15.62 3.80
C LEU A 20 -3.73 -15.54 4.57
N GLU A 21 -4.83 -15.20 3.90
CA GLU A 21 -6.17 -15.11 4.51
C GLU A 21 -7.14 -16.21 4.03
N GLY A 22 -6.73 -17.05 3.06
CA GLY A 22 -7.64 -18.02 2.43
C GLY A 22 -8.80 -17.38 1.64
N ILE A 23 -8.74 -16.06 1.44
CA ILE A 23 -9.71 -15.26 0.69
C ILE A 23 -9.08 -14.86 -0.63
N ASP A 24 -9.81 -15.04 -1.73
CA ASP A 24 -9.40 -14.58 -3.04
C ASP A 24 -9.37 -13.04 -3.09
N TYR A 25 -8.16 -12.47 -3.23
CA TYR A 25 -7.95 -11.03 -3.31
C TYR A 25 -8.61 -10.40 -4.53
N GLN A 26 -8.86 -11.17 -5.60
CA GLN A 26 -9.45 -10.68 -6.85
C GLN A 26 -10.89 -10.18 -6.65
N ARG A 27 -11.55 -10.61 -5.56
CA ARG A 27 -12.88 -10.11 -5.15
C ARG A 27 -12.85 -8.65 -4.72
N PHE A 28 -11.70 -8.14 -4.29
CA PHE A 28 -11.55 -6.79 -3.73
C PHE A 28 -10.66 -5.89 -4.60
N PHE A 29 -9.67 -6.48 -5.26
CA PHE A 29 -8.64 -5.75 -5.96
C PHE A 29 -8.33 -6.37 -7.32
N SER A 30 -7.97 -5.52 -8.28
CA SER A 30 -7.39 -5.95 -9.54
C SER A 30 -5.92 -5.53 -9.56
N LEU A 31 -5.02 -6.45 -9.89
CA LEU A 31 -3.62 -6.12 -10.11
C LEU A 31 -3.43 -5.42 -11.44
N GLU A 32 -2.47 -4.52 -11.49
CA GLU A 32 -2.13 -3.81 -12.70
C GLU A 32 -1.34 -4.72 -13.65
N ASN A 33 -2.08 -5.28 -14.63
CA ASN A 33 -1.55 -6.17 -15.65
C ASN A 33 -0.95 -5.36 -16.81
N GLY A 34 0.20 -4.73 -16.56
CA GLY A 34 0.91 -3.97 -17.59
C GLY A 34 2.42 -4.03 -17.39
N HIS A 35 3.12 -4.72 -18.29
CA HIS A 35 4.58 -4.74 -18.33
C HIS A 35 5.20 -3.37 -18.71
N TYR A 36 4.37 -2.40 -19.12
CA TYR A 36 4.81 -1.16 -19.76
C TYR A 36 4.37 0.13 -19.04
N ASN A 37 3.87 0.03 -17.79
CA ASN A 37 3.56 1.23 -17.02
C ASN A 37 4.82 1.79 -16.36
N LEU A 38 5.37 2.84 -16.98
CA LEU A 38 6.53 3.62 -16.49
C LEU A 38 6.33 4.25 -15.09
N ARG A 39 5.12 4.21 -14.54
CA ARG A 39 4.75 4.75 -13.22
C ARG A 39 4.67 3.67 -12.13
N LYS A 40 5.14 2.45 -12.41
CA LYS A 40 5.08 1.33 -11.48
C LYS A 40 6.19 1.44 -10.42
N ASN A 41 5.79 1.55 -9.16
CA ASN A 41 6.70 1.58 -8.01
C ASN A 41 7.10 0.16 -7.57
N HIS A 42 6.22 -0.81 -7.76
CA HIS A 42 6.41 -2.20 -7.34
C HIS A 42 5.48 -3.16 -8.10
N ASN A 43 5.79 -4.46 -8.08
CA ASN A 43 5.13 -5.46 -8.93
C ASN A 43 3.65 -5.75 -8.60
N LEU A 44 3.24 -5.50 -7.35
CA LEU A 44 1.88 -5.74 -6.84
C LEU A 44 0.99 -4.48 -6.84
N GLN A 45 1.19 -3.55 -7.77
CA GLN A 45 0.34 -2.35 -7.86
C GLN A 45 -1.12 -2.72 -8.16
N LEU A 46 -2.03 -2.00 -7.50
CA LEU A 46 -3.47 -2.17 -7.62
C LEU A 46 -4.05 -1.16 -8.60
N VAL A 47 -4.97 -1.60 -9.45
CA VAL A 47 -5.65 -0.74 -10.41
C VAL A 47 -6.55 0.27 -9.68
N LYS A 48 -6.32 1.55 -9.93
CA LYS A 48 -7.17 2.64 -9.43
C LYS A 48 -8.29 2.95 -10.44
N THR A 49 -9.42 2.24 -10.37
CA THR A 49 -10.62 2.49 -11.22
C THR A 49 -11.27 3.85 -10.93
N GLY A 50 -11.61 4.70 -11.89
CA GLY A 50 -12.31 5.96 -11.60
C GLY A 50 -13.71 5.72 -11.02
N ASP A 51 -14.07 6.40 -9.93
CA ASP A 51 -15.42 6.35 -9.37
C ASP A 51 -16.11 7.70 -9.62
N HIS A 52 -17.20 7.70 -10.39
CA HIS A 52 -18.00 8.90 -10.63
C HIS A 52 -18.91 9.27 -9.43
N LEU A 53 -19.09 8.35 -8.47
CA LEU A 53 -20.00 8.50 -7.34
C LEU A 53 -19.25 8.45 -6.00
N ASN A 54 -19.41 9.51 -5.19
CA ASN A 54 -18.70 9.71 -3.91
C ASN A 54 -18.91 8.59 -2.87
N ILE A 55 -20.01 7.84 -2.95
CA ILE A 55 -20.32 6.78 -1.96
C ILE A 55 -19.32 5.62 -2.05
N ARG A 56 -18.85 5.27 -3.26
CA ARG A 56 -17.87 4.19 -3.46
C ARG A 56 -16.45 4.57 -3.06
N ARG A 57 -16.16 5.86 -2.96
CA ARG A 57 -14.84 6.41 -2.63
C ARG A 57 -14.36 6.04 -1.22
N ASN A 58 -15.29 5.82 -0.28
CA ASN A 58 -14.98 5.60 1.14
C ASN A 58 -14.79 4.12 1.51
N PHE A 59 -14.98 3.19 0.58
CA PHE A 59 -14.74 1.77 0.83
C PHE A 59 -13.26 1.50 1.07
N PHE A 60 -12.96 0.53 1.95
CA PHE A 60 -11.60 0.11 2.28
C PHE A 60 -10.78 -0.19 1.02
N SER A 61 -11.35 -0.97 0.10
CA SER A 61 -10.72 -1.34 -1.16
C SER A 61 -10.28 -0.14 -1.99
N ARG A 62 -10.91 1.02 -1.81
CA ARG A 62 -10.52 2.23 -2.52
C ARG A 62 -9.47 3.04 -1.80
N ARG A 63 -9.66 3.27 -0.50
CA ARG A 63 -8.78 4.08 0.34
C ARG A 63 -7.37 3.49 0.43
N ILE A 64 -7.28 2.16 0.42
CA ILE A 64 -6.00 1.48 0.59
C ILE A 64 -5.16 1.45 -0.69
N ILE A 65 -5.77 1.59 -1.88
CA ILE A 65 -5.07 1.54 -3.17
C ILE A 65 -3.98 2.63 -3.25
N ASP A 66 -4.32 3.87 -2.91
CA ASP A 66 -3.35 4.98 -2.97
C ASP A 66 -2.18 4.76 -2.00
N LYS A 67 -2.49 4.28 -0.80
CA LYS A 67 -1.48 4.00 0.21
C LYS A 67 -0.59 2.82 -0.21
N TRP A 68 -1.19 1.75 -0.72
CA TRP A 68 -0.50 0.54 -1.19
C TRP A 68 0.40 0.83 -2.39
N ASN A 69 -0.10 1.55 -3.39
CA ASN A 69 0.68 1.84 -4.60
C ASN A 69 1.86 2.80 -4.37
N ASN A 70 1.84 3.54 -3.26
CA ASN A 70 2.95 4.39 -2.81
C ASN A 70 4.02 3.63 -2.03
N LEU A 71 3.81 2.33 -1.74
CA LEU A 71 4.85 1.50 -1.13
C LEU A 71 5.96 1.20 -2.12
N THR A 72 7.13 0.91 -1.58
CA THR A 72 8.31 0.52 -2.35
C THR A 72 8.31 -0.97 -2.64
N GLU A 73 9.03 -1.39 -3.68
CA GLU A 73 9.28 -2.83 -3.95
C GLU A 73 9.94 -3.51 -2.73
N TYR A 74 10.78 -2.81 -1.98
CA TYR A 74 11.42 -3.33 -0.77
C TYR A 74 10.41 -3.71 0.33
N GLU A 75 9.40 -2.87 0.57
CA GLU A 75 8.32 -3.16 1.52
C GLU A 75 7.48 -4.34 1.04
N VAL A 76 7.07 -4.31 -0.23
CA VAL A 76 6.10 -5.26 -0.79
C VAL A 76 6.68 -6.66 -0.98
N SER A 77 7.96 -6.77 -1.33
CA SER A 77 8.69 -8.05 -1.50
C SER A 77 9.11 -8.71 -0.19
N ALA A 78 8.59 -8.26 0.95
CA ALA A 78 8.89 -8.87 2.24
C ALA A 78 8.47 -10.36 2.27
N PRO A 79 9.33 -11.27 2.77
CA PRO A 79 9.10 -12.71 2.73
C PRO A 79 7.99 -13.19 3.68
N ASN A 80 7.66 -12.40 4.70
CA ASN A 80 6.60 -12.72 5.64
C ASN A 80 6.04 -11.45 6.30
N THR A 81 4.90 -11.63 6.97
CA THR A 81 4.15 -10.56 7.66
C THR A 81 4.98 -9.82 8.70
N HIS A 82 5.89 -10.48 9.41
CA HIS A 82 6.73 -9.84 10.43
C HIS A 82 7.74 -8.90 9.78
N GLU A 83 8.44 -9.38 8.77
CA GLU A 83 9.41 -8.60 8.02
C GLU A 83 8.74 -7.44 7.27
N PHE A 84 7.54 -7.66 6.71
CA PHE A 84 6.73 -6.60 6.11
C PHE A 84 6.49 -5.44 7.08
N LYS A 85 6.03 -5.74 8.30
CA LYS A 85 5.78 -4.71 9.34
C LYS A 85 7.04 -3.90 9.63
N LYS A 86 8.18 -4.59 9.84
CA LYS A 86 9.46 -3.95 10.13
C LYS A 86 9.91 -3.02 9.01
N ARG A 87 9.79 -3.44 7.75
CA ARG A 87 10.15 -2.63 6.58
C ARG A 87 9.21 -1.44 6.42
N TYR A 88 7.91 -1.67 6.54
CA TYR A 88 6.90 -0.62 6.45
C TYR A 88 7.14 0.48 7.49
N ASP A 89 7.36 0.10 8.76
CA ASP A 89 7.59 1.07 9.83
C ASP A 89 8.84 1.91 9.56
N LYS A 90 9.93 1.29 9.07
CA LYS A 90 11.16 1.99 8.72
C LYS A 90 10.93 3.03 7.60
N GLU A 91 10.30 2.63 6.51
CA GLU A 91 10.03 3.53 5.37
C GLU A 91 9.03 4.63 5.73
N GLU A 92 8.07 4.34 6.60
CA GLU A 92 7.10 5.32 7.07
C GLU A 92 7.75 6.45 7.88
N ILE A 93 8.77 6.16 8.70
CA ILE A 93 9.60 7.18 9.36
C ILE A 93 10.22 8.12 8.33
N GLU A 94 10.82 7.54 7.30
CA GLU A 94 11.52 8.30 6.27
C GLU A 94 10.55 9.15 5.43
N ARG A 95 9.37 8.61 5.08
CA ARG A 95 8.29 9.37 4.43
C ARG A 95 7.88 10.59 5.25
N GLN A 96 7.68 10.43 6.56
CA GLN A 96 7.28 11.52 7.46
C GLN A 96 8.38 12.58 7.62
N LYS A 97 9.65 12.17 7.76
CA LYS A 97 10.80 13.09 7.77
C LYS A 97 10.89 13.90 6.48
N GLY A 98 10.70 13.25 5.33
CA GLY A 98 10.68 13.90 4.01
C GLY A 98 9.60 14.96 3.90
N ILE A 99 8.37 14.65 4.33
CA ILE A 99 7.24 15.60 4.36
C ILE A 99 7.56 16.80 5.23
N ASN A 100 8.02 16.56 6.47
CA ASN A 100 8.35 17.63 7.41
C ASN A 100 9.43 18.56 6.83
N ASN A 101 10.51 18.01 6.28
CA ASN A 101 11.58 18.79 5.65
C ASN A 101 11.09 19.62 4.44
N ASN A 102 10.06 19.16 3.73
CA ASN A 102 9.49 19.89 2.59
C ASN A 102 8.54 21.03 3.03
N ILE A 103 7.87 20.86 4.18
CA ILE A 103 7.03 21.91 4.78
C ILE A 103 7.90 23.08 5.28
N TYR A 104 9.07 22.80 5.86
CA TYR A 104 9.99 23.84 6.35
C TYR A 104 10.82 24.53 5.24
N ARG A 105 10.74 24.06 4.00
CA ARG A 105 11.42 24.64 2.82
C ARG A 105 10.53 25.53 1.95
N ARG A 106 9.28 25.76 2.36
CA ARG A 106 8.34 26.68 1.69
C ARG A 106 8.23 28.00 2.42
#